data_AF-A0A1I4K7S1-F1
#
_entry.id   AF-A0A1I4K7S1-F1
#
_cell.length_a   1.000
_cell.length_b   1.000
_cell.length_c   1.000
_cell.angle_alpha   90.00
_cell.angle_beta   90.00
_cell.angle_gamma   90.00
#
_symmetry.space_group_name_H-M   'P 1'
#
loop_
_entity.id
_entity.type
_entity.pdbx_description
1 polymer ?
#
loop_
_entity_poly.entity_id
_entity_poly.type
_entity_poly.pdbx_seq_one_letter_code
_entity_poly.pdbx_strand_id
1 'polypeptide(L)'
;MSTRREHPTHTTGVHRAHRGTHRAAARPPVPVDPYRDHLDGLFTYCLSVMCEHEAAVSVLGEALAVAERQRRRGRTPADTALHRPWLYALARWSCLRLLAERHGVRPEPPELPGPLATARRRELAALAWPEAAGTGPEQREALELAVRHHLPVHEVAAVLGTDHDGTELLLSSAACEVERTRTALAVVDRGGCPAVARLAGDREVLLGSALRRELVRHVDECPECRRTAERVLAGGPWPGTAPADVGALTVLPAPRAEVHAAMLAAQRARARHTPRFDRRGFPVNVRDRAERFDRLRSRAVTTTVVATVVAAPLLALWAAYRGAPPVDGGPGGAPVSASERQDPGGLYGDPRGDGSRTGGAGASRDGSGVRIDVAGADGGEGRDTPSSGTDGTDGADGADGEGPQRGDTGTGPGRLTVEAQPSGDATVVTLVASGGSPVDWTASVDAPWLRLDRTHGTLRPGESAAFTVTVDRSREPAGAWTARISIAPAKAVITLRGHGAAPAQPRPSEPPEPEPSESPAPEPTPEPPSSTPPAEPLSPPAGQPD
;
A
#
# COMPACT_ATOMS: atom_id res chain seq x y z
N MET A 1 41.93 -23.39 -53.59
CA MET A 1 40.72 -22.81 -54.19
C MET A 1 40.61 -21.35 -53.76
N SER A 2 41.34 -20.46 -54.45
CA SER A 2 41.32 -19.01 -54.24
C SER A 2 41.22 -18.37 -55.61
N THR A 3 40.01 -18.00 -56.01
CA THR A 3 39.75 -17.32 -57.28
C THR A 3 39.55 -15.84 -57.00
N ARG A 4 40.66 -15.11 -57.07
CA ARG A 4 40.70 -13.67 -57.30
C ARG A 4 40.16 -13.43 -58.73
N ARG A 5 39.15 -12.58 -58.89
CA ARG A 5 38.69 -12.09 -60.20
C ARG A 5 38.62 -10.57 -60.21
N GLU A 6 39.04 -10.06 -61.36
CA GLU A 6 39.47 -8.69 -61.64
C GLU A 6 38.30 -7.70 -61.79
N HIS A 7 38.62 -6.42 -61.56
CA HIS A 7 37.78 -5.29 -61.93
C HIS A 7 37.96 -4.96 -63.42
N PRO A 8 36.89 -4.63 -64.16
CA PRO A 8 37.01 -3.87 -65.39
C PRO A 8 36.64 -2.40 -65.14
N THR A 9 37.65 -1.53 -65.27
CA THR A 9 37.49 -0.11 -65.60
C THR A 9 37.17 0.00 -67.09
N HIS A 10 35.97 0.44 -67.45
CA HIS A 10 35.80 1.33 -68.60
C HIS A 10 34.46 2.08 -68.57
N THR A 11 34.62 3.39 -68.45
CA THR A 11 33.67 4.46 -68.68
C THR A 11 33.33 4.56 -70.17
N THR A 12 32.04 4.59 -70.49
CA THR A 12 31.53 5.27 -71.69
C THR A 12 30.28 6.05 -71.29
N GLY A 13 30.42 7.37 -71.30
CA GLY A 13 29.34 8.31 -71.06
C GLY A 13 28.41 8.36 -72.26
N VAL A 14 27.10 8.26 -72.00
CA VAL A 14 26.07 8.77 -72.89
C VAL A 14 25.16 9.67 -72.06
N HIS A 15 25.38 10.97 -72.21
CA HIS A 15 24.49 12.01 -71.71
C HIS A 15 23.14 11.89 -72.42
N ARG A 16 22.12 11.38 -71.73
CA ARG A 16 20.72 11.59 -72.13
C ARG A 16 20.09 12.56 -71.13
N ALA A 17 19.96 13.81 -71.57
CA ALA A 17 19.28 14.87 -70.85
C ALA A 17 17.78 14.55 -70.75
N HIS A 18 17.35 13.97 -69.64
CA HIS A 18 15.94 13.98 -69.24
C HIS A 18 15.71 15.21 -68.35
N ARG A 19 15.15 16.26 -68.95
CA ARG A 19 14.53 17.39 -68.26
C ARG A 19 13.25 16.87 -67.59
N GLY A 20 13.43 16.18 -66.46
CA GLY A 20 12.33 15.74 -65.61
C GLY A 20 11.80 16.97 -64.87
N THR A 21 10.60 17.42 -65.24
CA THR A 21 9.80 18.28 -64.36
C THR A 21 9.73 17.60 -63.00
N HIS A 22 10.27 18.24 -61.97
CA HIS A 22 10.06 17.86 -60.58
C HIS A 22 8.57 18.03 -60.27
N ARG A 23 7.77 17.02 -60.64
CA ARG A 23 6.44 16.82 -60.08
C ARG A 23 6.71 16.58 -58.61
N ALA A 24 6.39 17.58 -57.79
CA ALA A 24 6.52 17.48 -56.34
C ALA A 24 5.94 16.13 -55.93
N ALA A 25 6.83 15.22 -55.50
CA ALA A 25 6.42 13.91 -55.05
C ALA A 25 5.35 14.16 -53.98
N ALA A 26 4.16 13.59 -54.18
CA ALA A 26 3.10 13.68 -53.19
C ALA A 26 3.71 13.29 -51.85
N ARG A 27 3.66 14.22 -50.88
CA ARG A 27 4.14 14.00 -49.52
C ARG A 27 3.56 12.65 -49.09
N PRO A 28 4.38 11.66 -48.67
CA PRO A 28 3.84 10.38 -48.25
C PRO A 28 2.75 10.66 -47.22
N PRO A 29 1.58 9.98 -47.29
CA PRO A 29 0.52 10.20 -46.33
C PRO A 29 1.14 10.11 -44.94
N VAL A 30 0.88 11.13 -44.11
CA VAL A 30 1.32 11.12 -42.71
C VAL A 30 0.87 9.78 -42.14
N PRO A 31 1.78 8.93 -41.62
CA PRO A 31 1.39 7.67 -41.03
C PRO A 31 0.31 7.97 -40.01
N VAL A 32 -0.92 7.49 -40.25
CA VAL A 32 -2.00 7.62 -39.28
C VAL A 32 -1.53 6.84 -38.08
N ASP A 33 -1.23 7.54 -36.98
CA ASP A 33 -0.82 6.91 -35.74
C ASP A 33 -1.98 6.02 -35.27
N PRO A 34 -1.85 4.68 -35.34
CA PRO A 34 -2.96 3.77 -35.07
C PRO A 34 -3.41 3.82 -33.61
N TYR A 35 -2.66 4.52 -32.75
CA TYR A 35 -2.95 4.68 -31.33
C TYR A 35 -3.72 5.98 -31.04
N ARG A 36 -3.77 6.92 -32.01
CA ARG A 36 -4.24 8.31 -31.81
C ARG A 36 -5.62 8.41 -31.19
N ASP A 37 -6.53 7.52 -31.59
CA ASP A 37 -7.93 7.53 -31.17
C ASP A 37 -8.12 7.02 -29.73
N HIS A 38 -7.09 6.40 -29.15
CA HIS A 38 -7.13 5.81 -27.82
C HIS A 38 -6.16 6.47 -26.84
N LEU A 39 -5.29 7.37 -27.29
CA LEU A 39 -4.25 7.97 -26.44
C LEU A 39 -4.82 8.71 -25.23
N ASP A 40 -5.89 9.49 -25.40
CA ASP A 40 -6.52 10.25 -24.31
C ASP A 40 -7.06 9.31 -23.23
N GLY A 41 -7.73 8.21 -23.64
CA GLY A 41 -8.21 7.17 -22.74
C GLY A 41 -7.08 6.39 -22.06
N LEU A 42 -6.05 5.97 -22.80
CA LEU A 42 -4.91 5.22 -22.26
C LEU A 42 -4.08 6.06 -21.27
N PHE A 43 -3.89 7.35 -21.57
CA PHE A 43 -3.22 8.27 -20.64
C PHE A 43 -4.05 8.45 -19.37
N THR A 44 -5.36 8.67 -19.51
CA THR A 44 -6.27 8.78 -18.38
C THR A 44 -6.25 7.54 -17.49
N TYR A 45 -6.25 6.34 -18.09
CA TYR A 45 -6.12 5.06 -17.38
C TYR A 45 -4.78 4.94 -16.64
N CYS A 46 -3.66 5.21 -17.32
CA CYS A 46 -2.36 5.20 -16.66
C CYS A 46 -2.29 6.21 -15.51
N LEU A 47 -2.91 7.38 -15.65
CA LEU A 47 -2.95 8.41 -14.61
C LEU A 47 -3.81 8.00 -13.42
N SER A 48 -4.96 7.34 -13.65
CA SER A 48 -5.81 6.85 -12.56
C SER A 48 -5.17 5.71 -11.77
N VAL A 49 -4.34 4.87 -12.42
CA VAL A 49 -3.59 3.80 -11.75
C VAL A 49 -2.33 4.30 -11.05
N MET A 50 -1.55 5.18 -11.70
CA MET A 50 -0.26 5.64 -11.18
C MET A 50 -0.35 6.83 -10.23
N CYS A 51 -1.44 7.61 -10.28
CA CYS A 51 -1.64 8.85 -9.50
C CYS A 51 -0.53 9.90 -9.63
N GLU A 52 0.31 9.79 -10.67
CA GLU A 52 1.46 10.64 -10.94
C GLU A 52 1.56 10.88 -12.44
N HIS A 53 1.60 12.15 -12.86
CA HIS A 53 1.61 12.52 -14.27
C HIS A 53 2.83 11.95 -15.02
N GLU A 54 4.03 12.21 -14.51
CA GLU A 54 5.28 11.78 -15.16
C GLU A 54 5.37 10.25 -15.24
N ALA A 55 4.92 9.55 -14.19
CA ALA A 55 4.86 8.09 -14.19
C ALA A 55 3.86 7.57 -15.24
N ALA A 56 2.68 8.19 -15.34
CA ALA A 56 1.67 7.83 -16.34
C ALA A 56 2.20 8.01 -17.78
N VAL A 57 2.89 9.14 -18.05
CA VAL A 57 3.54 9.40 -19.35
C VAL A 57 4.60 8.34 -19.65
N SER A 58 5.49 8.05 -18.70
CA SER A 58 6.56 7.07 -18.87
C SER A 58 6.01 5.67 -19.15
N VAL A 59 5.05 5.21 -18.33
CA VAL A 59 4.45 3.89 -18.45
C VAL A 59 3.65 3.73 -19.74
N LEU A 60 2.92 4.77 -20.16
CA LEU A 60 2.24 4.77 -21.45
C LEU A 60 3.23 4.70 -22.61
N GLY A 61 4.32 5.49 -22.56
CA GLY A 61 5.40 5.43 -23.54
C GLY A 61 5.99 4.03 -23.66
N GLU A 62 6.24 3.36 -22.54
CA GLU A 62 6.70 1.97 -22.54
C GLU A 62 5.69 0.98 -23.15
N ALA A 63 4.40 1.10 -22.80
CA ALA A 63 3.34 0.26 -23.35
C ALA A 63 3.25 0.42 -24.88
N LEU A 64 3.32 1.65 -25.40
CA LEU A 64 3.35 1.92 -26.84
C LEU A 64 4.64 1.41 -27.50
N ALA A 65 5.78 1.48 -26.80
CA ALA A 65 7.03 0.91 -27.30
C ALA A 65 6.96 -0.63 -27.39
N VAL A 66 6.26 -1.30 -26.48
CA VAL A 66 5.95 -2.73 -26.58
C VAL A 66 5.01 -2.99 -27.77
N ALA A 67 3.94 -2.21 -27.90
CA ALA A 67 2.96 -2.35 -28.98
C ALA A 67 3.63 -2.25 -30.37
N GLU A 68 4.47 -1.23 -30.56
CA GLU A 68 5.21 -1.01 -31.81
C GLU A 68 6.16 -2.17 -32.14
N ARG A 69 6.81 -2.76 -31.12
CA ARG A 69 7.65 -3.95 -31.33
C ARG A 69 6.84 -5.17 -31.75
N GLN A 70 5.65 -5.38 -31.19
CA GLN A 70 4.78 -6.49 -31.61
C GLN A 70 4.23 -6.28 -33.02
N ARG A 71 3.85 -5.05 -33.35
CA ARG A 71 3.40 -4.67 -34.70
C ARG A 71 4.47 -4.96 -35.74
N ARG A 72 5.72 -4.54 -35.50
CA ARG A 72 6.86 -4.85 -36.40
C ARG A 72 7.15 -6.33 -36.56
N ARG A 73 6.78 -7.16 -35.57
CA ARG A 73 6.95 -8.62 -35.60
C ARG A 73 5.74 -9.35 -36.17
N GLY A 74 4.67 -8.66 -36.55
CA GLY A 74 3.41 -9.27 -36.97
C GLY A 74 2.72 -10.08 -35.88
N ARG A 75 2.87 -9.67 -34.61
CA ARG A 75 2.35 -10.37 -33.42
C ARG A 75 1.23 -9.61 -32.70
N THR A 76 0.67 -8.59 -33.34
CA THR A 76 -0.56 -7.94 -32.85
C THR A 76 -1.74 -8.90 -32.97
N PRO A 77 -2.80 -8.74 -32.14
CA PRO A 77 -4.05 -9.47 -32.36
C PRO A 77 -4.50 -9.35 -33.82
N ALA A 78 -4.94 -10.46 -34.41
CA ALA A 78 -5.35 -10.49 -35.82
C ALA A 78 -6.67 -9.75 -36.04
N ASP A 79 -7.56 -9.80 -35.05
CA ASP A 79 -8.83 -9.08 -35.07
C ASP A 79 -8.62 -7.62 -34.64
N THR A 80 -9.03 -6.70 -35.50
CA THR A 80 -8.94 -5.26 -35.25
C THR A 80 -9.79 -4.81 -34.07
N ALA A 81 -10.90 -5.49 -33.77
CA ALA A 81 -11.74 -5.19 -32.61
C ALA A 81 -10.99 -5.40 -31.29
N LEU A 82 -9.98 -6.30 -31.27
CA LEU A 82 -9.18 -6.57 -30.08
C LEU A 82 -8.04 -5.56 -29.88
N HIS A 83 -7.78 -4.64 -30.81
CA HIS A 83 -6.68 -3.70 -30.68
C HIS A 83 -6.84 -2.74 -29.49
N ARG A 84 -8.04 -2.20 -29.29
CA ARG A 84 -8.33 -1.29 -28.18
C ARG A 84 -8.12 -1.98 -26.82
N PRO A 85 -8.80 -3.10 -26.47
CA PRO A 85 -8.57 -3.78 -25.19
C PRO A 85 -7.12 -4.28 -25.06
N TRP A 86 -6.46 -4.66 -26.16
CA TRP A 86 -5.06 -5.07 -26.12
C TRP A 86 -4.12 -3.93 -25.70
N LEU A 87 -4.36 -2.69 -26.14
CA LEU A 87 -3.59 -1.53 -25.70
C LEU A 87 -3.81 -1.22 -24.22
N TYR A 88 -5.05 -1.31 -23.73
CA TYR A 88 -5.35 -1.19 -22.30
C TYR A 88 -4.66 -2.29 -21.48
N ALA A 89 -4.66 -3.53 -21.97
CA ALA A 89 -3.96 -4.64 -21.32
C ALA A 89 -2.43 -4.40 -21.23
N LEU A 90 -1.83 -3.82 -22.26
CA LEU A 90 -0.41 -3.42 -22.24
C LEU A 90 -0.14 -2.28 -21.26
N ALA A 91 -1.00 -1.25 -21.25
CA ALA A 91 -0.92 -0.15 -20.29
C ALA A 91 -1.02 -0.68 -18.85
N ARG A 92 -2.00 -1.54 -18.59
CA ARG A 92 -2.22 -2.22 -17.31
C ARG A 92 -1.00 -3.01 -16.87
N TRP A 93 -0.46 -3.84 -17.75
CA TRP A 93 0.74 -4.63 -17.46
C TRP A 93 1.92 -3.74 -17.09
N SER A 94 2.16 -2.65 -17.83
CA SER A 94 3.25 -1.72 -17.55
C SER A 94 3.05 -0.98 -16.22
N CYS A 95 1.82 -0.57 -15.89
CA CYS A 95 1.49 0.06 -14.61
C CYS A 95 1.74 -0.90 -13.44
N LEU A 96 1.17 -2.10 -13.50
CA LEU A 96 1.29 -3.10 -12.43
C LEU A 96 2.74 -3.56 -12.23
N ARG A 97 3.51 -3.68 -13.32
CA ARG A 97 4.95 -3.98 -13.25
C ARG A 97 5.70 -2.88 -12.50
N LEU A 98 5.47 -1.61 -12.86
CA LEU A 98 6.15 -0.50 -12.22
C LEU A 98 5.76 -0.35 -10.74
N LEU A 99 4.48 -0.53 -10.41
CA LEU A 99 4.02 -0.58 -9.02
C LEU A 99 4.67 -1.74 -8.24
N ALA A 100 4.80 -2.90 -8.86
CA ALA A 100 5.49 -4.05 -8.27
C ALA A 100 6.98 -3.79 -8.00
N GLU A 101 7.66 -3.06 -8.89
CA GLU A 101 9.06 -2.65 -8.72
C GLU A 101 9.23 -1.55 -7.66
N ARG A 102 8.24 -0.68 -7.49
CA ARG A 102 8.21 0.38 -6.45
C ARG A 102 7.82 -0.15 -5.06
N HIS A 103 7.25 -1.35 -4.95
CA HIS A 103 6.90 -1.92 -3.65
C HIS A 103 8.16 -2.09 -2.78
N GLY A 104 8.26 -1.29 -1.71
CA GLY A 104 9.38 -1.27 -0.77
C GLY A 104 10.30 -0.04 -0.87
N VAL A 105 10.16 0.79 -1.91
CA VAL A 105 10.91 2.04 -2.06
C VAL A 105 9.89 3.16 -2.24
N ARG A 106 9.72 4.03 -1.25
CA ARG A 106 8.91 5.24 -1.41
C ARG A 106 9.75 6.29 -2.14
N PRO A 107 9.47 6.61 -3.42
CA PRO A 107 10.14 7.73 -4.05
C PRO A 107 9.79 9.01 -3.30
N GLU A 108 10.78 9.84 -3.04
CA GLU A 108 10.55 11.19 -2.54
C GLU A 108 9.84 11.99 -3.65
N PRO A 109 8.69 12.62 -3.36
CA PRO A 109 7.95 13.35 -4.38
C PRO A 109 8.81 14.51 -4.87
N PRO A 110 8.98 14.69 -6.19
CA PRO A 110 9.75 15.81 -6.72
C PRO A 110 9.09 17.13 -6.31
N GLU A 111 9.89 18.10 -5.87
CA GLU A 111 9.41 19.47 -5.64
C GLU A 111 9.05 20.10 -6.99
N LEU A 112 7.76 20.12 -7.31
CA LEU A 112 7.23 20.72 -8.52
C LEU A 112 6.99 22.23 -8.29
N PRO A 113 7.29 23.10 -9.27
CA PRO A 113 6.92 24.51 -9.21
C PRO A 113 5.41 24.69 -8.94
N GLY A 114 5.05 25.70 -8.13
CA GLY A 114 3.68 25.92 -7.64
C GLY A 114 2.57 25.85 -8.71
N PRO A 115 2.71 26.50 -9.89
CA PRO A 115 1.71 26.43 -10.96
C PRO A 115 1.54 25.01 -11.53
N LEU A 116 2.64 24.30 -11.77
CA LEU A 116 2.64 22.94 -12.30
C LEU A 116 2.06 21.96 -11.27
N ALA A 117 2.47 22.07 -10.00
CA ALA A 117 1.92 21.27 -8.91
C ALA A 117 0.39 21.45 -8.78
N THR A 118 -0.09 22.68 -8.96
CA THR A 118 -1.53 22.99 -8.94
C THR A 118 -2.26 22.39 -10.14
N ALA A 119 -1.67 22.46 -11.35
CA ALA A 119 -2.21 21.81 -12.53
C ALA A 119 -2.30 20.28 -12.35
N ARG A 120 -1.25 19.63 -11.84
CA ARG A 120 -1.25 18.18 -11.57
C ARG A 120 -2.29 17.78 -10.52
N ARG A 121 -2.47 18.57 -9.46
CA ARG A 121 -3.55 18.33 -8.48
C ARG A 121 -4.93 18.42 -9.11
N ARG A 122 -5.16 19.39 -10.02
CA ARG A 122 -6.44 19.52 -10.74
C ARG A 122 -6.68 18.35 -11.69
N GLU A 123 -5.65 17.86 -12.38
CA GLU A 123 -5.74 16.66 -13.22
C GLU A 123 -6.21 15.45 -12.39
N LEU A 124 -5.57 15.18 -11.25
CA LEU A 124 -5.95 14.08 -10.36
C LEU A 124 -7.36 14.27 -9.77
N ALA A 125 -7.71 15.50 -9.38
CA ALA A 125 -9.04 15.82 -8.87
C ALA A 125 -10.13 15.58 -9.92
N ALA A 126 -9.86 15.83 -11.20
CA ALA A 126 -10.79 15.55 -12.30
C ALA A 126 -11.05 14.05 -12.52
N LEU A 127 -10.16 13.18 -12.03
CA LEU A 127 -10.33 11.73 -12.06
C LEU A 127 -11.01 11.18 -10.81
N ALA A 128 -11.25 12.01 -9.78
CA ALA A 128 -11.90 11.56 -8.57
C ALA A 128 -13.33 11.06 -8.87
N TRP A 129 -13.64 9.86 -8.39
CA TRP A 129 -14.98 9.29 -8.46
C TRP A 129 -15.46 8.94 -7.03
N PRO A 130 -16.05 9.90 -6.32
CA PRO A 130 -16.41 9.75 -4.92
C PRO A 130 -17.38 8.59 -4.68
N GLU A 131 -18.34 8.35 -5.56
CA GLU A 131 -19.34 7.30 -5.42
C GLU A 131 -18.73 5.90 -5.53
N ALA A 132 -17.67 5.72 -6.34
CA ALA A 132 -16.91 4.47 -6.40
C ALA A 132 -15.95 4.27 -5.23
N ALA A 133 -15.93 5.17 -4.24
CA ALA A 133 -14.98 5.09 -3.15
C ALA A 133 -15.14 3.85 -2.26
N GLY A 134 -16.35 3.30 -2.16
CA GLY A 134 -16.67 2.08 -1.41
C GLY A 134 -16.22 0.78 -2.09
N THR A 135 -15.85 0.82 -3.37
CA THR A 135 -15.48 -0.38 -4.13
C THR A 135 -14.07 -0.85 -3.77
N GLY A 136 -13.86 -2.17 -3.82
CA GLY A 136 -12.52 -2.77 -3.76
C GLY A 136 -11.64 -2.35 -4.95
N PRO A 137 -10.31 -2.59 -4.89
CA PRO A 137 -9.38 -2.18 -5.94
C PRO A 137 -9.68 -2.84 -7.30
N GLU A 138 -10.06 -4.12 -7.31
CA GLU A 138 -10.39 -4.85 -8.55
C GLU A 138 -11.71 -4.37 -9.16
N GLN A 139 -12.73 -4.16 -8.33
CA GLN A 139 -14.01 -3.56 -8.74
C GLN A 139 -13.80 -2.14 -9.29
N ARG A 140 -12.94 -1.35 -8.66
CA ARG A 140 -12.62 0.02 -9.11
C ARG A 140 -11.97 0.03 -10.47
N GLU A 141 -11.00 -0.86 -10.70
CA GLU A 141 -10.34 -0.99 -12.00
C GLU A 141 -11.36 -1.41 -13.08
N ALA A 142 -12.23 -2.38 -12.79
CA ALA A 142 -13.28 -2.80 -13.72
C ALA A 142 -14.25 -1.67 -14.05
N LEU A 143 -14.67 -0.88 -13.05
CA LEU A 143 -15.54 0.28 -13.26
C LEU A 143 -14.84 1.41 -14.02
N GLU A 144 -13.56 1.69 -13.77
CA GLU A 144 -12.79 2.68 -14.54
C GLU A 144 -12.79 2.31 -16.02
N LEU A 145 -12.51 1.05 -16.36
CA LEU A 145 -12.53 0.53 -17.73
C LEU A 145 -13.94 0.58 -18.35
N ALA A 146 -14.97 0.13 -17.63
CA ALA A 146 -16.33 0.06 -18.15
C ALA A 146 -16.99 1.44 -18.29
N VAL A 147 -16.84 2.30 -17.29
CA VAL A 147 -17.60 3.56 -17.18
C VAL A 147 -16.84 4.74 -17.75
N ARG A 148 -15.60 5.01 -17.31
CA ARG A 148 -14.82 6.15 -17.81
C ARG A 148 -14.29 5.90 -19.22
N HIS A 149 -13.82 4.67 -19.47
CA HIS A 149 -13.23 4.33 -20.75
C HIS A 149 -14.23 3.73 -21.75
N HIS A 150 -15.46 3.44 -21.34
CA HIS A 150 -16.52 2.85 -22.20
C HIS A 150 -16.06 1.57 -22.91
N LEU A 151 -15.42 0.66 -22.17
CA LEU A 151 -15.14 -0.69 -22.67
C LEU A 151 -16.37 -1.57 -22.38
N PRO A 152 -16.92 -2.29 -23.39
CA PRO A 152 -17.94 -3.29 -23.14
C PRO A 152 -17.40 -4.45 -22.30
N VAL A 153 -18.28 -5.21 -21.65
CA VAL A 153 -17.93 -6.27 -20.69
C VAL A 153 -16.88 -7.26 -21.24
N HIS A 154 -16.98 -7.64 -22.51
CA HIS A 154 -16.02 -8.55 -23.14
C HIS A 154 -14.63 -7.93 -23.35
N GLU A 155 -14.53 -6.62 -23.60
CA GLU A 155 -13.26 -5.89 -23.66
C GLU A 155 -12.64 -5.76 -22.27
N VAL A 156 -13.46 -5.46 -21.25
CA VAL A 156 -13.01 -5.43 -19.84
C VAL A 156 -12.45 -6.79 -19.43
N ALA A 157 -13.16 -7.87 -19.74
CA ALA A 157 -12.70 -9.24 -19.47
C ALA A 157 -11.34 -9.54 -20.12
N ALA A 158 -11.16 -9.11 -21.38
CA ALA A 158 -9.89 -9.26 -22.09
C ALA A 158 -8.73 -8.47 -21.46
N VAL A 159 -9.01 -7.26 -20.93
CA VAL A 159 -8.01 -6.43 -20.24
C VAL A 159 -7.61 -7.04 -18.89
N LEU A 160 -8.59 -7.50 -18.11
CA LEU A 160 -8.36 -8.08 -16.78
C LEU A 160 -7.78 -9.50 -16.85
N GLY A 161 -7.98 -10.20 -17.96
CA GLY A 161 -7.58 -11.60 -18.13
C GLY A 161 -8.55 -12.59 -17.48
N THR A 162 -9.80 -12.16 -17.28
CA THR A 162 -10.90 -12.93 -16.67
C THR A 162 -11.87 -13.45 -17.74
N ASP A 163 -12.74 -14.40 -17.37
CA ASP A 163 -13.85 -14.82 -18.22
C ASP A 163 -14.99 -13.79 -18.23
N HIS A 164 -15.89 -13.92 -19.22
CA HIS A 164 -16.97 -12.98 -19.44
C HIS A 164 -17.93 -12.93 -18.25
N ASP A 165 -18.42 -14.10 -17.81
CA ASP A 165 -19.41 -14.25 -16.74
C ASP A 165 -18.87 -13.70 -15.40
N GLY A 166 -17.61 -14.02 -15.08
CA GLY A 166 -16.93 -13.48 -13.90
C GLY A 166 -16.79 -11.95 -13.96
N THR A 167 -16.58 -11.38 -15.15
CA THR A 167 -16.49 -9.93 -15.34
C THR A 167 -17.85 -9.26 -15.22
N GLU A 168 -18.91 -9.87 -15.73
CA GLU A 168 -20.29 -9.39 -15.57
C GLU A 168 -20.72 -9.39 -14.10
N LEU A 169 -20.40 -10.46 -13.37
CA LEU A 169 -20.63 -10.53 -11.93
C LEU A 169 -19.82 -9.47 -11.16
N LEU A 170 -18.55 -9.26 -11.54
CA LEU A 170 -17.71 -8.23 -10.93
C LEU A 170 -18.29 -6.82 -11.15
N LEU A 171 -18.73 -6.51 -12.37
CA LEU A 171 -19.30 -5.20 -12.71
C LEU A 171 -20.67 -4.98 -12.05
N SER A 172 -21.53 -5.99 -12.01
CA SER A 172 -22.82 -5.90 -11.31
C SER A 172 -22.64 -5.72 -9.80
N SER A 173 -21.75 -6.48 -9.17
CA SER A 173 -21.36 -6.29 -7.76
C SER A 173 -20.80 -4.89 -7.51
N ALA A 174 -19.92 -4.41 -8.38
CA ALA A 174 -19.34 -3.08 -8.27
C ALA A 174 -20.38 -1.96 -8.43
N ALA A 175 -21.35 -2.12 -9.34
CA ALA A 175 -22.46 -1.19 -9.50
C ALA A 175 -23.34 -1.12 -8.24
N CYS A 176 -23.62 -2.26 -7.59
CA CYS A 176 -24.32 -2.29 -6.31
C CYS A 176 -23.56 -1.51 -5.21
N GLU A 177 -22.22 -1.64 -5.14
CA GLU A 177 -21.39 -0.89 -4.19
C GLU A 177 -21.43 0.63 -4.44
N VAL A 178 -21.43 1.04 -5.71
CA VAL A 178 -21.56 2.46 -6.10
C VAL A 178 -22.92 3.02 -5.68
N GLU A 179 -24.01 2.29 -5.96
CA GLU A 179 -25.35 2.72 -5.59
C GLU A 179 -25.55 2.76 -4.06
N ARG A 180 -24.97 1.80 -3.32
CA ARG A 180 -24.97 1.83 -1.86
C ARG A 180 -24.25 3.06 -1.32
N THR A 181 -23.09 3.40 -1.89
CA THR A 181 -22.32 4.59 -1.51
C THR A 181 -23.06 5.87 -1.88
N ARG A 182 -23.66 5.96 -3.07
CA ARG A 182 -24.50 7.09 -3.50
C ARG A 182 -25.67 7.31 -2.54
N THR A 183 -26.35 6.23 -2.16
CA THR A 183 -27.45 6.28 -1.19
C THR A 183 -26.98 6.78 0.16
N ALA A 184 -25.84 6.27 0.65
CA ALA A 184 -25.27 6.70 1.92
C ALA A 184 -24.92 8.20 1.92
N LEU A 185 -24.33 8.72 0.83
CA LEU A 185 -24.06 10.15 0.68
C LEU A 185 -25.35 10.99 0.64
N ALA A 186 -26.39 10.52 -0.05
CA ALA A 186 -27.69 11.20 -0.05
C ALA A 186 -28.36 11.22 1.34
N VAL A 187 -28.15 10.19 2.16
CA VAL A 187 -28.58 10.17 3.57
C VAL A 187 -27.82 11.21 4.39
N VAL A 188 -26.52 11.38 4.17
CA VAL A 188 -25.71 12.45 4.80
C VAL A 188 -26.30 13.82 4.46
N ASP A 189 -26.62 14.06 3.19
CA ASP A 189 -27.17 15.34 2.73
C ASP A 189 -28.55 15.65 3.31
N ARG A 190 -29.37 14.61 3.55
CA ARG A 190 -30.68 14.73 4.23
C ARG A 190 -30.53 15.04 5.73
N GLY A 191 -29.43 14.62 6.36
CA GLY A 191 -29.15 14.82 7.79
C GLY A 191 -30.06 14.01 8.71
N GLY A 192 -30.05 14.38 10.01
CA GLY A 192 -30.97 13.82 11.02
C GLY A 192 -30.37 12.77 11.96
N CYS A 193 -29.24 12.14 11.61
CA CYS A 193 -28.52 11.25 12.52
C CYS A 193 -27.35 12.01 13.19
N PRO A 194 -27.28 12.08 14.54
CA PRO A 194 -26.20 12.79 15.23
C PRO A 194 -24.82 12.14 15.01
N ALA A 195 -24.77 10.83 14.82
CA ALA A 195 -23.52 10.13 14.52
C ALA A 195 -22.98 10.54 13.14
N VAL A 196 -23.84 10.58 12.11
CA VAL A 196 -23.47 11.04 10.76
C VAL A 196 -23.16 12.54 10.75
N ALA A 197 -23.90 13.35 11.51
CA ALA A 197 -23.65 14.80 11.62
C ALA A 197 -22.27 15.11 12.22
N ARG A 198 -21.77 14.30 13.16
CA ARG A 198 -20.38 14.41 13.65
C ARG A 198 -19.34 14.03 12.58
N LEU A 199 -19.64 13.05 11.73
CA LEU A 199 -18.75 12.64 10.63
C LEU A 199 -18.77 13.62 9.44
N ALA A 200 -19.88 14.33 9.24
CA ALA A 200 -20.09 15.28 8.14
C ALA A 200 -19.85 16.74 8.53
N GLY A 201 -19.74 17.05 9.83
CA GLY A 201 -19.41 18.40 10.33
C GLY A 201 -18.02 18.88 9.88
N ASP A 202 -17.11 17.94 9.65
CA ASP A 202 -15.81 18.15 9.00
C ASP A 202 -15.95 18.17 7.46
N ARG A 203 -16.91 18.94 6.96
CA ARG A 203 -17.39 18.92 5.56
C ARG A 203 -16.34 19.35 4.50
N GLU A 204 -15.13 19.72 4.91
CA GLU A 204 -13.97 19.95 4.04
C GLU A 204 -13.03 18.74 3.92
N VAL A 205 -13.18 17.71 4.75
CA VAL A 205 -12.36 16.51 4.68
C VAL A 205 -13.03 15.54 3.71
N LEU A 206 -12.47 15.45 2.50
CA LEU A 206 -12.74 14.38 1.54
C LEU A 206 -12.81 13.06 2.30
N LEU A 207 -14.01 12.50 2.50
CA LEU A 207 -14.16 11.24 3.21
C LEU A 207 -13.26 10.21 2.51
N GLY A 208 -12.19 9.77 3.17
CA GLY A 208 -11.31 8.75 2.62
C GLY A 208 -12.11 7.47 2.32
N SER A 209 -11.57 6.57 1.50
CA SER A 209 -12.25 5.29 1.17
C SER A 209 -12.61 4.48 2.41
N ALA A 210 -11.78 4.52 3.46
CA ALA A 210 -12.08 3.91 4.76
C ALA A 210 -13.31 4.55 5.41
N LEU A 211 -13.34 5.88 5.52
CA LEU A 211 -14.43 6.61 6.16
C LEU A 211 -15.76 6.45 5.42
N ARG A 212 -15.74 6.32 4.09
CA ARG A 212 -16.94 6.04 3.30
C ARG A 212 -17.47 4.63 3.49
N ARG A 213 -16.60 3.64 3.70
CA ARG A 213 -17.03 2.28 4.08
C ARG A 213 -17.68 2.28 5.46
N GLU A 214 -17.12 3.03 6.41
CA GLU A 214 -17.74 3.19 7.73
C GLU A 214 -19.10 3.91 7.66
N LEU A 215 -19.22 4.91 6.79
CA LEU A 215 -20.51 5.59 6.54
C LEU A 215 -21.55 4.61 5.98
N VAL A 216 -21.19 3.84 4.96
CA VAL A 216 -22.08 2.83 4.37
C VAL A 216 -22.55 1.82 5.42
N ARG A 217 -21.61 1.27 6.20
CA ARG A 217 -21.90 0.35 7.30
C ARG A 217 -22.84 0.96 8.34
N HIS A 218 -22.62 2.23 8.70
CA HIS A 218 -23.50 2.94 9.63
C HIS A 218 -24.92 3.13 9.06
N VAL A 219 -25.06 3.47 7.78
CA VAL A 219 -26.38 3.60 7.14
C VAL A 219 -27.13 2.28 7.14
N ASP A 220 -26.42 1.18 6.94
CA ASP A 220 -27.00 -0.17 7.01
C ASP A 220 -27.41 -0.53 8.44
N GLU A 221 -26.60 -0.25 9.46
CA GLU A 221 -26.85 -0.64 10.86
C GLU A 221 -27.85 0.28 11.60
N CYS A 222 -27.85 1.59 11.31
CA CYS A 222 -28.66 2.57 12.03
C CYS A 222 -30.12 2.62 11.52
N PRO A 223 -31.15 2.37 12.38
CA PRO A 223 -32.55 2.36 11.94
C PRO A 223 -33.07 3.69 11.39
N GLU A 224 -32.54 4.82 11.84
CA GLU A 224 -32.93 6.15 11.35
C GLU A 224 -32.35 6.43 9.95
N CYS A 225 -31.07 6.11 9.76
CA CYS A 225 -30.39 6.23 8.48
C CYS A 225 -31.00 5.26 7.45
N ARG A 226 -31.30 4.02 7.85
CA ARG A 226 -31.94 3.02 6.98
C ARG A 226 -33.30 3.48 6.46
N ARG A 227 -34.19 3.98 7.34
CA ARG A 227 -35.48 4.57 6.92
C ARG A 227 -35.32 5.78 6.01
N THR A 228 -34.24 6.54 6.17
CA THR A 228 -33.92 7.66 5.29
C THR A 228 -33.42 7.19 3.94
N ALA A 229 -32.57 6.15 3.91
CA ALA A 229 -32.10 5.48 2.71
C ALA A 229 -33.27 4.90 1.90
N GLU A 230 -34.20 4.19 2.54
CA GLU A 230 -35.41 3.65 1.91
C GLU A 230 -36.25 4.75 1.25
N ARG A 231 -36.41 5.90 1.91
CA ARG A 231 -37.09 7.08 1.34
C ARG A 231 -36.31 7.74 0.20
N VAL A 232 -34.98 7.73 0.24
CA VAL A 232 -34.13 8.21 -0.87
C VAL A 232 -34.33 7.31 -2.08
N LEU A 233 -34.27 5.98 -1.90
CA LEU A 233 -34.43 4.99 -2.97
C LEU A 233 -35.84 5.02 -3.56
N ALA A 234 -36.87 5.13 -2.73
CA ALA A 234 -38.26 5.20 -3.18
C ALA A 234 -38.59 6.48 -3.96
N GLY A 235 -37.86 7.57 -3.73
CA GLY A 235 -38.03 8.86 -4.41
C GLY A 235 -37.09 9.07 -5.60
N GLY A 236 -36.15 8.15 -5.85
CA GLY A 236 -35.18 8.23 -6.94
C GLY A 236 -35.67 7.55 -8.22
N PRO A 237 -34.99 7.79 -9.37
CA PRO A 237 -35.13 6.92 -10.53
C PRO A 237 -34.87 5.48 -10.12
N TRP A 238 -35.64 4.53 -10.67
CA TRP A 238 -35.40 3.11 -10.43
C TRP A 238 -33.94 2.76 -10.75
N PRO A 239 -33.24 1.94 -9.95
CA PRO A 239 -31.86 1.54 -10.25
C PRO A 239 -31.72 1.08 -11.71
N GLY A 240 -30.78 1.68 -12.46
CA GLY A 240 -30.59 1.41 -13.89
C GLY A 240 -31.47 2.21 -14.86
N THR A 241 -32.33 3.11 -14.38
CA THR A 241 -33.17 4.01 -15.21
C THR A 241 -32.80 5.48 -15.11
N ALA A 242 -31.74 5.82 -14.36
CA ALA A 242 -31.22 7.18 -14.32
C ALA A 242 -30.78 7.64 -15.73
N PRO A 243 -31.03 8.90 -16.12
CA PRO A 243 -30.60 9.41 -17.42
C PRO A 243 -29.10 9.21 -17.60
N ALA A 244 -28.68 8.61 -18.71
CA ALA A 244 -27.28 8.34 -19.04
C ALA A 244 -26.39 9.60 -19.07
N ASP A 245 -27.01 10.78 -19.22
CA ASP A 245 -26.33 12.08 -19.32
C ASP A 245 -25.91 12.68 -17.96
N VAL A 246 -26.29 12.08 -16.84
CA VAL A 246 -25.83 12.50 -15.50
C VAL A 246 -24.61 11.65 -15.10
N GLY A 247 -23.44 11.92 -15.67
CA GLY A 247 -22.18 11.37 -15.11
C GLY A 247 -21.19 10.70 -16.07
N ALA A 248 -21.03 11.22 -17.30
CA ALA A 248 -19.85 10.84 -18.08
C ALA A 248 -18.58 11.28 -17.33
N LEU A 249 -17.80 10.31 -16.88
CA LEU A 249 -16.55 10.56 -16.16
C LEU A 249 -15.52 11.18 -17.12
N THR A 250 -14.80 12.19 -16.66
CA THR A 250 -13.84 12.96 -17.48
C THR A 250 -12.75 12.07 -18.08
N VAL A 251 -12.54 12.15 -19.39
CA VAL A 251 -11.34 11.65 -20.06
C VAL A 251 -10.42 12.84 -20.34
N LEU A 252 -9.20 12.80 -19.81
CA LEU A 252 -8.23 13.88 -19.96
C LEU A 252 -7.47 13.77 -21.29
N PRO A 253 -7.16 14.91 -21.94
CA PRO A 253 -6.34 14.89 -23.14
C PRO A 253 -4.91 14.43 -22.81
N ALA A 254 -4.38 13.51 -23.62
CA ALA A 254 -3.01 13.04 -23.46
C ALA A 254 -2.00 14.11 -23.88
N PRO A 255 -0.89 14.27 -23.13
CA PRO A 255 0.25 15.08 -23.54
C PRO A 255 1.01 14.37 -24.67
N ARG A 256 0.47 14.43 -25.89
CA ARG A 256 0.90 13.62 -27.05
C ARG A 256 2.40 13.72 -27.34
N ALA A 257 2.99 14.90 -27.22
CA ALA A 257 4.42 15.11 -27.45
C ALA A 257 5.29 14.39 -26.40
N GLU A 258 4.90 14.47 -25.13
CA GLU A 258 5.61 13.84 -24.01
C GLU A 258 5.48 12.31 -24.08
N VAL A 259 4.28 11.80 -24.35
CA VAL A 259 4.03 10.37 -24.54
C VAL A 259 4.85 9.82 -25.71
N HIS A 260 4.91 10.56 -26.83
CA HIS A 260 5.73 10.16 -27.98
C HIS A 260 7.22 10.17 -27.64
N ALA A 261 7.70 11.19 -26.92
CA ALA A 261 9.08 11.26 -26.45
C ALA A 261 9.42 10.10 -25.50
N ALA A 262 8.54 9.78 -24.55
CA ALA A 262 8.68 8.65 -23.64
C ALA A 262 8.70 7.31 -24.39
N MET A 263 7.85 7.14 -25.40
CA MET A 263 7.87 5.96 -26.27
C MET A 263 9.22 5.81 -26.98
N LEU A 264 9.75 6.88 -27.58
CA LEU A 264 11.06 6.85 -28.24
C LEU A 264 12.20 6.58 -27.24
N ALA A 265 12.12 7.12 -26.02
CA ALA A 265 13.07 6.84 -24.95
C ALA A 265 13.04 5.34 -24.56
N ALA A 266 11.85 4.78 -24.35
CA ALA A 266 11.66 3.36 -24.04
C ALA A 266 12.14 2.43 -25.17
N GLN A 267 12.05 2.85 -26.44
CA GLN A 267 12.61 2.08 -27.56
C GLN A 267 14.15 2.06 -27.54
N ARG A 268 14.80 3.15 -27.10
CA ARG A 268 16.26 3.26 -27.02
C ARG A 268 16.85 2.68 -25.72
N ALA A 269 16.03 2.50 -24.69
CA ALA A 269 16.46 1.92 -23.43
C ALA A 269 17.13 0.55 -23.61
N ARG A 270 18.22 0.32 -22.86
CA ARG A 270 18.98 -0.94 -22.88
C ARG A 270 18.20 -2.07 -22.21
N ALA A 271 17.56 -1.78 -21.08
CA ALA A 271 16.63 -2.69 -20.43
C ALA A 271 15.25 -2.54 -21.07
N ARG A 272 14.78 -3.58 -21.77
CA ARG A 272 13.48 -3.59 -22.45
C ARG A 272 12.55 -4.58 -21.76
N HIS A 273 11.67 -4.08 -20.91
CA HIS A 273 10.62 -4.89 -20.31
C HIS A 273 9.61 -5.29 -21.39
N THR A 274 9.30 -6.58 -21.49
CA THR A 274 8.33 -7.11 -22.45
C THR A 274 7.52 -8.21 -21.76
N PRO A 275 6.17 -8.15 -21.78
CA PRO A 275 5.36 -9.20 -21.19
C PRO A 275 5.51 -10.51 -21.94
N ARG A 276 5.15 -11.61 -21.29
CA ARG A 276 4.77 -12.82 -22.01
C ARG A 276 3.37 -12.63 -22.57
N PHE A 277 3.14 -13.16 -23.76
CA PHE A 277 1.85 -13.07 -24.42
C PHE A 277 1.17 -14.44 -24.40
N ASP A 278 -0.15 -14.44 -24.25
CA ASP A 278 -0.97 -15.64 -24.42
C ASP A 278 -1.14 -15.98 -25.91
N ARG A 279 -1.97 -16.99 -26.21
CA ARG A 279 -2.26 -17.40 -27.60
C ARG A 279 -3.03 -16.34 -28.40
N ARG A 280 -3.73 -15.43 -27.72
CA ARG A 280 -4.51 -14.34 -28.32
C ARG A 280 -3.65 -13.08 -28.55
N GLY A 281 -2.40 -13.09 -28.07
CA GLY A 281 -1.49 -11.95 -28.17
C GLY A 281 -1.67 -10.95 -27.02
N PHE A 282 -2.38 -11.28 -25.95
CA PHE A 282 -2.57 -10.44 -24.77
C PHE A 282 -1.47 -10.65 -23.74
N PRO A 283 -1.03 -9.59 -23.03
CA PRO A 283 -0.03 -9.73 -21.99
C PRO A 283 -0.57 -10.57 -20.82
N VAL A 284 0.25 -11.50 -20.36
CA VAL A 284 -0.10 -12.37 -19.24
C VAL A 284 0.24 -11.69 -17.92
N ASN A 285 -0.74 -11.58 -17.02
CA ASN A 285 -0.55 -11.01 -15.69
C ASN A 285 0.47 -11.78 -14.85
N VAL A 286 1.29 -11.03 -14.11
CA VAL A 286 2.31 -11.59 -13.20
C VAL A 286 1.66 -12.25 -11.97
N ARG A 287 0.53 -11.72 -11.50
CA ARG A 287 -0.23 -12.28 -10.36
C ARG A 287 -0.82 -13.65 -10.67
N ASP A 288 -1.45 -13.78 -11.84
CA ASP A 288 -1.96 -15.06 -12.36
C ASP A 288 -0.87 -16.12 -12.51
N ARG A 289 0.40 -15.71 -12.64
CA ARG A 289 1.53 -16.63 -12.71
C ARG A 289 1.82 -17.22 -11.33
N ALA A 290 1.93 -16.40 -10.29
CA ALA A 290 2.13 -16.89 -8.92
C ALA A 290 1.00 -17.84 -8.51
N GLU A 291 -0.25 -17.43 -8.75
CA GLU A 291 -1.43 -18.25 -8.46
C GLU A 291 -1.51 -19.52 -9.33
N ARG A 292 -1.05 -19.50 -10.59
CA ARG A 292 -0.97 -20.72 -11.42
C ARG A 292 0.14 -21.65 -10.96
N PHE A 293 1.30 -21.13 -10.55
CA PHE A 293 2.38 -21.96 -10.02
C PHE A 293 2.01 -22.57 -8.66
N ASP A 294 1.28 -21.84 -7.82
CA ASP A 294 0.76 -22.37 -6.56
C ASP A 294 -0.33 -23.42 -6.79
N ARG A 295 -1.21 -23.23 -7.78
CA ARG A 295 -2.17 -24.26 -8.22
C ARG A 295 -1.51 -25.50 -8.83
N LEU A 296 -0.39 -25.34 -9.55
CA LEU A 296 0.37 -26.48 -10.09
C LEU A 296 1.11 -27.23 -8.97
N ARG A 297 1.65 -26.52 -7.97
CA ARG A 297 2.25 -27.11 -6.78
C ARG A 297 1.22 -27.84 -5.93
N SER A 298 0.03 -27.28 -5.70
CA SER A 298 -1.02 -27.96 -4.96
C SER A 298 -1.49 -29.24 -5.66
N ARG A 299 -1.62 -29.22 -7.00
CA ARG A 299 -1.93 -30.42 -7.78
C ARG A 299 -0.83 -31.46 -7.70
N ALA A 300 0.45 -31.08 -7.86
CA ALA A 300 1.56 -32.02 -7.74
C ALA A 300 1.63 -32.67 -6.35
N VAL A 301 1.45 -31.89 -5.28
CA VAL A 301 1.46 -32.38 -3.89
C VAL A 301 0.26 -33.31 -3.62
N THR A 302 -0.93 -32.98 -4.11
CA THR A 302 -2.11 -33.86 -3.95
C THR A 302 -1.93 -35.19 -4.71
N THR A 303 -1.36 -35.16 -5.92
CA THR A 303 -1.13 -36.38 -6.70
C THR A 303 -0.05 -37.29 -6.09
N THR A 304 1.02 -36.72 -5.52
CA THR A 304 2.06 -37.53 -4.87
C THR A 304 1.55 -38.13 -3.56
N VAL A 305 0.81 -37.38 -2.74
CA VAL A 305 0.20 -37.91 -1.50
C VAL A 305 -0.77 -39.04 -1.80
N VAL A 306 -1.69 -38.86 -2.76
CA VAL A 306 -2.64 -39.92 -3.17
C VAL A 306 -1.91 -41.14 -3.72
N ALA A 307 -0.89 -40.95 -4.58
CA ALA A 307 -0.10 -42.05 -5.11
C ALA A 307 0.63 -42.83 -4.01
N THR A 308 1.20 -42.15 -3.00
CA THR A 308 1.86 -42.83 -1.87
C THR A 308 0.88 -43.55 -0.95
N VAL A 309 -0.28 -42.96 -0.67
CA VAL A 309 -1.33 -43.57 0.17
C VAL A 309 -1.96 -44.79 -0.51
N VAL A 310 -1.97 -44.87 -1.85
CA VAL A 310 -2.49 -46.04 -2.58
C VAL A 310 -1.39 -47.08 -2.83
N ALA A 311 -0.18 -46.65 -3.20
CA ALA A 311 0.90 -47.58 -3.53
C ALA A 311 1.48 -48.28 -2.31
N ALA A 312 1.61 -47.60 -1.15
CA ALA A 312 2.19 -48.20 0.04
C ALA A 312 1.34 -49.37 0.61
N PRO A 313 0.01 -49.27 0.74
CA PRO A 313 -0.82 -50.40 1.15
C PRO A 313 -0.87 -51.52 0.10
N LEU A 314 -0.89 -51.19 -1.19
CA LEU A 314 -0.86 -52.20 -2.25
C LEU A 314 0.45 -52.97 -2.29
N LEU A 315 1.59 -52.29 -2.07
CA LEU A 315 2.90 -52.93 -1.98
C LEU A 315 3.03 -53.76 -0.69
N ALA A 316 2.50 -53.27 0.43
CA ALA A 316 2.46 -54.03 1.68
C ALA A 316 1.56 -55.29 1.55
N LEU A 317 0.40 -55.16 0.91
CA LEU A 317 -0.52 -56.27 0.65
C LEU A 317 0.07 -57.27 -0.35
N TRP A 318 0.75 -56.79 -1.38
CA TRP A 318 1.45 -57.65 -2.35
C TRP A 318 2.62 -58.40 -1.72
N ALA A 319 3.38 -57.76 -0.83
CA ALA A 319 4.45 -58.40 -0.05
C ALA A 319 3.87 -59.47 0.90
N ALA A 320 2.73 -59.19 1.54
CA ALA A 320 2.05 -60.17 2.40
C ALA A 320 1.46 -61.35 1.62
N TYR A 321 0.96 -61.13 0.40
CA TYR A 321 0.35 -62.18 -0.43
C TYR A 321 1.38 -63.09 -1.12
N ARG A 322 2.62 -62.62 -1.32
CA ARG A 322 3.70 -63.35 -1.99
C ARG A 322 4.42 -64.38 -1.13
N GLY A 323 4.10 -64.50 0.17
CA GLY A 323 4.63 -65.57 1.04
C GLY A 323 6.15 -65.78 0.88
N ALA A 324 6.95 -64.72 1.04
CA ALA A 324 8.40 -64.87 0.99
C ALA A 324 8.89 -65.64 2.25
N PRO A 325 9.71 -66.69 2.11
CA PRO A 325 10.17 -67.47 3.25
C PRO A 325 11.13 -66.66 4.14
N PRO A 326 11.19 -66.97 5.46
CA PRO A 326 12.16 -66.37 6.37
C PRO A 326 13.55 -66.91 6.02
N VAL A 327 14.50 -66.02 5.74
CA VAL A 327 15.92 -66.38 5.64
C VAL A 327 16.54 -66.16 7.01
N ASP A 328 16.64 -67.25 7.76
CA ASP A 328 17.46 -67.39 8.97
C ASP A 328 18.93 -67.67 8.62
N GLY A 329 19.85 -67.06 9.38
CA GLY A 329 21.22 -67.58 9.60
C GLY A 329 22.39 -66.64 9.27
N GLY A 330 22.87 -65.89 10.28
CA GLY A 330 24.02 -64.95 10.23
C GLY A 330 25.43 -65.59 10.18
N PRO A 331 26.54 -64.97 10.70
CA PRO A 331 26.59 -64.00 11.81
C PRO A 331 27.54 -62.78 11.62
N GLY A 332 27.36 -61.75 12.46
CA GLY A 332 28.45 -60.85 12.87
C GLY A 332 28.08 -59.37 12.94
N GLY A 333 27.70 -58.89 14.12
CA GLY A 333 27.67 -57.44 14.40
C GLY A 333 26.64 -56.99 15.43
N ALA A 334 26.88 -57.38 16.69
CA ALA A 334 26.45 -56.77 17.97
C ALA A 334 25.08 -56.06 18.09
N PRO A 335 24.25 -56.47 19.08
CA PRO A 335 22.97 -55.83 19.40
C PRO A 335 23.14 -54.71 20.46
N VAL A 336 22.33 -53.67 20.37
CA VAL A 336 21.98 -52.85 21.54
C VAL A 336 20.46 -52.83 21.65
N SER A 337 19.97 -53.65 22.58
CA SER A 337 18.57 -53.79 22.95
C SER A 337 18.02 -52.56 23.67
N ALA A 338 16.74 -52.32 23.42
CA ALA A 338 15.83 -51.53 24.22
C ALA A 338 15.62 -52.12 25.62
N SER A 339 15.30 -51.29 26.60
CA SER A 339 14.00 -51.33 27.30
C SER A 339 14.01 -50.41 28.54
N GLU A 340 13.05 -49.49 28.55
CA GLU A 340 12.03 -49.29 29.59
C GLU A 340 12.33 -49.36 31.10
N ARG A 341 11.66 -48.41 31.77
CA ARG A 341 11.35 -48.26 33.20
C ARG A 341 12.49 -47.76 34.10
N GLN A 342 12.23 -46.66 34.80
CA GLN A 342 11.66 -46.69 36.16
C GLN A 342 11.88 -45.30 36.79
N ASP A 343 10.78 -44.58 37.03
CA ASP A 343 10.73 -43.48 38.00
C ASP A 343 11.01 -44.08 39.40
N PRO A 344 11.75 -43.41 40.29
CA PRO A 344 11.02 -42.73 41.36
C PRO A 344 11.70 -41.50 41.97
N GLY A 345 10.86 -40.63 42.51
CA GLY A 345 11.10 -40.01 43.82
C GLY A 345 11.40 -38.52 43.78
N GLY A 346 10.38 -37.75 44.12
CA GLY A 346 10.44 -36.31 44.26
C GLY A 346 11.08 -35.84 45.56
N LEU A 347 10.99 -34.53 45.80
CA LEU A 347 10.54 -33.88 47.03
C LEU A 347 10.93 -32.40 47.04
N TYR A 348 9.94 -31.57 47.38
CA TYR A 348 9.99 -30.18 47.89
C TYR A 348 10.49 -29.08 46.93
N GLY A 349 9.83 -27.93 46.82
CA GLY A 349 8.69 -27.43 47.57
C GLY A 349 8.19 -26.11 46.98
N ASP A 350 6.87 -25.98 46.98
CA ASP A 350 6.17 -24.70 46.92
C ASP A 350 6.40 -23.97 48.26
N PRO A 351 6.42 -22.63 48.27
CA PRO A 351 5.57 -21.98 49.25
C PRO A 351 4.79 -20.78 48.71
N ARG A 352 3.51 -20.77 49.08
CA ARG A 352 2.64 -19.61 49.20
C ARG A 352 3.12 -18.63 50.28
N GLY A 353 2.69 -17.37 50.16
CA GLY A 353 2.67 -16.34 51.22
C GLY A 353 3.03 -14.96 50.65
N ASP A 354 2.05 -14.10 50.36
CA ASP A 354 1.39 -13.13 51.26
C ASP A 354 2.27 -11.93 51.70
N GLY A 355 1.73 -10.73 51.47
CA GLY A 355 1.89 -9.54 52.30
C GLY A 355 3.23 -8.79 52.33
N SER A 356 3.32 -7.66 51.63
CA SER A 356 3.39 -6.34 52.30
C SER A 356 3.57 -5.14 51.37
N ARG A 357 2.88 -4.08 51.77
CA ARG A 357 2.94 -2.70 51.26
C ARG A 357 4.10 -1.91 51.90
N THR A 358 4.25 -0.68 51.41
CA THR A 358 5.05 0.49 51.88
C THR A 358 6.45 0.58 51.24
N GLY A 359 6.92 1.71 50.70
CA GLY A 359 6.40 3.07 50.55
C GLY A 359 7.55 4.01 50.13
N GLY A 360 7.23 5.18 49.54
CA GLY A 360 8.14 6.32 49.34
C GLY A 360 8.66 6.49 47.90
N ALA A 361 8.02 7.29 47.03
CA ALA A 361 8.04 8.77 46.93
C ALA A 361 9.27 9.33 46.17
N GLY A 362 9.03 9.95 45.01
CA GLY A 362 10.06 10.72 44.29
C GLY A 362 9.72 11.11 42.84
N ALA A 363 8.90 12.15 42.68
CA ALA A 363 8.96 13.20 41.63
C ALA A 363 9.05 12.86 40.11
N SER A 364 7.93 13.11 39.42
CA SER A 364 7.73 14.10 38.33
C SER A 364 8.56 14.07 37.02
N ARG A 365 7.80 14.07 35.90
CA ARG A 365 8.14 14.41 34.48
C ARG A 365 8.91 13.30 33.73
N ASP A 366 8.52 12.81 32.56
CA ASP A 366 7.80 13.39 31.41
C ASP A 366 7.13 12.22 30.66
N GLY A 367 5.82 12.31 30.38
CA GLY A 367 5.05 11.21 29.80
C GLY A 367 5.37 11.03 28.33
N SER A 368 6.07 9.96 27.96
CA SER A 368 6.31 9.64 26.55
C SER A 368 4.98 9.25 25.88
N GLY A 369 4.52 10.09 24.95
CA GLY A 369 3.27 9.91 24.22
C GLY A 369 3.41 8.85 23.12
N VAL A 370 3.56 7.58 23.50
CA VAL A 370 3.56 6.47 22.53
C VAL A 370 2.12 6.08 22.21
N ARG A 371 1.70 6.26 20.95
CA ARG A 371 0.39 5.81 20.45
C ARG A 371 0.56 4.51 19.67
N ILE A 372 -0.33 3.55 19.91
CA ILE A 372 -0.28 2.21 19.32
C ILE A 372 -1.55 1.99 18.51
N ASP A 373 -1.37 1.63 17.23
CA ASP A 373 -2.46 1.20 16.35
C ASP A 373 -2.17 -0.25 15.90
N VAL A 374 -3.10 -1.19 16.13
CA VAL A 374 -3.01 -2.56 15.61
C VAL A 374 -3.87 -2.69 14.36
N ALA A 375 -3.26 -2.96 13.21
CA ALA A 375 -3.97 -3.14 11.96
C ALA A 375 -3.83 -4.60 11.47
N GLY A 376 -4.97 -5.26 11.26
CA GLY A 376 -5.06 -6.61 10.72
C GLY A 376 -5.04 -7.69 11.79
N ALA A 377 -6.21 -8.20 12.15
CA ALA A 377 -6.40 -9.54 12.67
C ALA A 377 -7.79 -9.98 12.19
N ASP A 378 -7.85 -11.05 11.40
CA ASP A 378 -9.13 -11.65 11.02
C ASP A 378 -9.72 -12.33 12.27
N GLY A 379 -10.53 -11.58 13.04
CA GLY A 379 -11.33 -12.10 14.14
C GLY A 379 -11.71 -11.07 15.20
N GLY A 380 -12.95 -10.56 15.11
CA GLY A 380 -13.85 -10.31 16.24
C GLY A 380 -13.49 -9.25 17.30
N GLU A 381 -14.15 -8.10 17.18
CA GLU A 381 -14.75 -7.27 18.26
C GLU A 381 -13.90 -6.95 19.51
N GLY A 382 -13.31 -5.75 19.50
CA GLY A 382 -12.89 -5.06 20.72
C GLY A 382 -14.11 -4.76 21.58
N ARG A 383 -14.21 -5.42 22.73
CA ARG A 383 -15.22 -5.16 23.75
C ARG A 383 -14.69 -4.06 24.68
N ASP A 384 -15.20 -2.86 24.47
CA ASP A 384 -15.00 -1.75 25.40
C ASP A 384 -15.60 -2.08 26.77
N THR A 385 -14.83 -1.76 27.80
CA THR A 385 -15.18 -1.79 29.22
C THR A 385 -16.17 -0.66 29.53
N PRO A 386 -17.26 -0.91 30.27
CA PRO A 386 -17.99 0.15 30.95
C PRO A 386 -17.54 0.25 32.42
N SER A 387 -17.16 1.45 32.86
CA SER A 387 -17.02 1.78 34.28
C SER A 387 -18.32 2.36 34.84
N SER A 388 -18.74 1.77 35.96
CA SER A 388 -19.42 2.34 37.13
C SER A 388 -20.75 3.10 36.98
N GLY A 389 -21.81 2.45 37.48
CA GLY A 389 -23.01 3.09 38.04
C GLY A 389 -23.56 2.19 39.13
N THR A 390 -23.54 2.68 40.36
CA THR A 390 -23.95 2.01 41.61
C THR A 390 -25.46 2.01 41.81
N ASP A 391 -25.91 0.96 42.52
CA ASP A 391 -27.01 0.90 43.51
C ASP A 391 -28.44 0.51 43.04
N GLY A 392 -29.10 -0.32 43.86
CA GLY A 392 -30.54 -0.58 43.82
C GLY A 392 -30.97 -2.05 43.78
N THR A 393 -31.48 -2.53 44.91
CA THR A 393 -31.86 -3.91 45.29
C THR A 393 -33.22 -4.43 44.80
N ASP A 394 -33.35 -5.76 44.92
CA ASP A 394 -34.56 -6.60 45.15
C ASP A 394 -35.46 -7.05 43.99
N GLY A 395 -35.72 -8.38 43.97
CA GLY A 395 -36.88 -8.98 43.31
C GLY A 395 -36.62 -10.37 42.72
N ALA A 396 -36.98 -11.41 43.47
CA ALA A 396 -37.04 -12.80 43.03
C ALA A 396 -38.04 -13.01 41.88
N ASP A 397 -37.74 -13.93 40.96
CA ASP A 397 -38.62 -15.04 40.56
C ASP A 397 -37.98 -15.88 39.45
N GLY A 398 -38.06 -17.20 39.60
CA GLY A 398 -37.51 -18.17 38.65
C GLY A 398 -38.40 -18.37 37.43
N ALA A 399 -37.78 -18.66 36.29
CA ALA A 399 -38.35 -19.45 35.21
C ALA A 399 -37.24 -19.91 34.25
N ASP A 400 -37.35 -21.17 33.85
CA ASP A 400 -36.47 -21.89 32.94
C ASP A 400 -36.28 -21.19 31.59
N GLY A 401 -35.05 -21.22 31.07
CA GLY A 401 -34.72 -20.68 29.75
C GLY A 401 -33.26 -20.93 29.38
N GLU A 402 -33.02 -22.09 28.77
CA GLU A 402 -32.00 -22.40 27.76
C GLU A 402 -30.88 -21.35 27.60
N GLY A 403 -29.71 -21.61 28.20
CA GLY A 403 -28.54 -20.75 28.05
C GLY A 403 -28.04 -20.73 26.59
N PRO A 404 -27.55 -19.59 26.08
CA PRO A 404 -27.01 -19.54 24.72
C PRO A 404 -25.73 -20.37 24.67
N GLN A 405 -25.79 -21.50 23.96
CA GLN A 405 -24.63 -22.32 23.64
C GLN A 405 -23.52 -21.45 23.05
N ARG A 406 -22.34 -21.51 23.68
CA ARG A 406 -21.07 -21.06 23.09
C ARG A 406 -20.87 -21.80 21.77
N GLY A 407 -20.99 -21.06 20.68
CA GLY A 407 -20.74 -21.54 19.33
C GLY A 407 -19.32 -22.10 19.20
N ASP A 408 -19.29 -23.36 18.76
CA ASP A 408 -18.21 -24.15 18.20
C ASP A 408 -16.96 -23.38 17.72
N THR A 409 -15.82 -23.61 18.40
CA THR A 409 -14.47 -23.11 18.01
C THR A 409 -13.57 -24.22 17.44
N GLY A 410 -14.13 -25.38 17.09
CA GLY A 410 -13.35 -26.61 16.97
C GLY A 410 -12.87 -27.04 15.57
N THR A 411 -13.19 -26.35 14.47
CA THR A 411 -12.95 -26.96 13.14
C THR A 411 -12.44 -25.98 12.07
N GLY A 412 -11.42 -25.17 12.41
CA GLY A 412 -10.71 -24.32 11.45
C GLY A 412 -9.19 -24.44 11.57
N PRO A 413 -8.41 -24.04 10.54
CA PRO A 413 -6.95 -23.92 10.66
C PRO A 413 -6.58 -22.96 11.80
N GLY A 414 -5.45 -23.22 12.46
CA GLY A 414 -4.94 -22.36 13.54
C GLY A 414 -4.83 -20.89 13.11
N ARG A 415 -5.39 -19.99 13.92
CA ARG A 415 -5.47 -18.56 13.67
C ARG A 415 -4.91 -17.81 14.88
N LEU A 416 -4.32 -16.66 14.65
CA LEU A 416 -3.63 -15.89 15.70
C LEU A 416 -4.27 -14.50 15.80
N THR A 417 -4.84 -14.18 16.96
CA THR A 417 -5.28 -12.82 17.29
C THR A 417 -4.15 -12.09 18.01
N VAL A 418 -4.06 -10.78 17.78
CA VAL A 418 -2.96 -9.93 18.24
C VAL A 418 -3.55 -8.71 18.92
N GLU A 419 -3.19 -8.51 20.17
CA GLU A 419 -3.50 -7.31 20.95
C GLU A 419 -2.21 -6.64 21.39
N ALA A 420 -2.19 -5.31 21.43
CA ALA A 420 -1.03 -4.56 21.91
C ALA A 420 -1.50 -3.45 22.86
N GLN A 421 -0.90 -3.39 24.04
CA GLN A 421 -1.26 -2.43 25.07
C GLN A 421 -0.02 -1.70 25.60
N PRO A 422 -0.09 -0.38 25.83
CA PRO A 422 0.99 0.35 26.48
C PRO A 422 1.11 -0.06 27.96
N SER A 423 2.35 -0.28 28.41
CA SER A 423 2.67 -0.65 29.79
C SER A 423 3.94 0.09 30.23
N GLY A 424 3.77 1.29 30.79
CA GLY A 424 4.88 2.16 31.18
C GLY A 424 5.68 2.64 29.97
N ASP A 425 7.00 2.41 29.99
CA ASP A 425 7.92 2.73 28.88
C ASP A 425 8.00 1.63 27.80
N ALA A 426 7.18 0.58 27.93
CA ALA A 426 7.17 -0.56 27.02
C ALA A 426 5.78 -0.80 26.42
N THR A 427 5.72 -1.51 25.30
CA THR A 427 4.48 -2.02 24.73
C THR A 427 4.44 -3.53 24.91
N VAL A 428 3.39 -4.04 25.56
CA VAL A 428 3.19 -5.49 25.71
C VAL A 428 2.26 -5.95 24.59
N VAL A 429 2.70 -6.93 23.83
CA VAL A 429 1.95 -7.54 22.74
C VAL A 429 1.51 -8.93 23.19
N THR A 430 0.21 -9.18 23.19
CA THR A 430 -0.41 -10.45 23.53
C THR A 430 -0.90 -11.14 22.27
N LEU A 431 -0.48 -12.39 22.09
CA LEU A 431 -0.87 -13.26 21.00
C LEU A 431 -1.78 -14.36 21.56
N VAL A 432 -2.92 -14.62 20.93
CA VAL A 432 -3.82 -15.73 21.31
C VAL A 432 -4.05 -16.63 20.11
N ALA A 433 -3.78 -17.93 20.27
CA ALA A 433 -4.02 -18.92 19.24
C ALA A 433 -5.45 -19.49 19.36
N SER A 434 -6.18 -19.51 18.25
CA SER A 434 -7.53 -20.06 18.11
C SER A 434 -7.59 -21.04 16.94
N GLY A 435 -8.67 -21.81 16.81
CA GLY A 435 -8.80 -22.87 15.79
C GLY A 435 -8.26 -24.22 16.27
N GLY A 436 -8.04 -25.17 15.34
CA GLY A 436 -7.80 -26.59 15.65
C GLY A 436 -6.36 -27.08 15.54
N SER A 437 -5.39 -26.22 15.19
CA SER A 437 -3.98 -26.62 15.02
C SER A 437 -3.01 -25.65 15.71
N PRO A 438 -1.83 -26.13 16.18
CA PRO A 438 -0.78 -25.24 16.67
C PRO A 438 -0.35 -24.20 15.63
N VAL A 439 0.01 -23.01 16.09
CA VAL A 439 0.46 -21.89 15.26
C VAL A 439 1.89 -21.53 15.61
N ASP A 440 2.80 -21.70 14.65
CA ASP A 440 4.16 -21.17 14.72
C ASP A 440 4.13 -19.69 14.33
N TRP A 441 4.47 -18.82 15.28
CA TRP A 441 4.44 -17.38 15.08
C TRP A 441 5.84 -16.78 15.06
N THR A 442 5.98 -15.70 14.31
CA THR A 442 7.20 -14.87 14.30
C THR A 442 6.84 -13.40 14.32
N ALA A 443 7.66 -12.60 14.99
CA ALA A 443 7.55 -11.16 15.10
C ALA A 443 8.85 -10.51 14.59
N SER A 444 8.72 -9.59 13.64
CA SER A 444 9.85 -8.84 13.07
C SER A 444 9.58 -7.34 13.10
N VAL A 445 10.64 -6.55 13.22
CA VAL A 445 10.57 -5.09 13.38
C VAL A 445 11.32 -4.38 12.27
N ASP A 446 10.79 -3.27 11.78
CA ASP A 446 11.38 -2.47 10.69
C ASP A 446 12.28 -1.31 11.19
N ALA A 447 12.46 -1.18 12.51
CA ALA A 447 13.21 -0.12 13.16
C ALA A 447 14.34 -0.66 14.06
N PRO A 448 15.61 -0.22 13.88
CA PRO A 448 16.76 -0.73 14.64
C PRO A 448 16.82 -0.25 16.10
N TRP A 449 16.01 0.75 16.46
CA TRP A 449 15.89 1.28 17.82
C TRP A 449 14.76 0.62 18.64
N LEU A 450 14.05 -0.37 18.08
CA LEU A 450 13.09 -1.19 18.82
C LEU A 450 13.71 -2.53 19.20
N ARG A 451 13.44 -3.01 20.41
CA ARG A 451 13.87 -4.32 20.89
C ARG A 451 12.68 -5.15 21.35
N LEU A 452 12.63 -6.39 20.89
CA LEU A 452 11.65 -7.40 21.29
C LEU A 452 12.35 -8.41 22.19
N ASP A 453 11.77 -8.74 23.34
CA ASP A 453 12.26 -9.81 24.22
C ASP A 453 12.02 -11.22 23.64
N ARG A 454 11.02 -11.36 22.77
CA ARG A 454 10.69 -12.60 22.05
C ARG A 454 10.27 -12.29 20.61
N THR A 455 10.80 -13.07 19.67
CA THR A 455 10.57 -12.89 18.22
C THR A 455 9.94 -14.10 17.54
N HIS A 456 9.81 -15.23 18.24
CA HIS A 456 9.17 -16.43 17.70
C HIS A 456 8.64 -17.32 18.83
N GLY A 457 7.74 -18.24 18.48
CA GLY A 457 7.23 -19.27 19.36
C GLY A 457 6.18 -20.13 18.69
N THR A 458 5.72 -21.17 19.39
CA THR A 458 4.61 -22.03 18.95
C THR A 458 3.51 -21.96 20.00
N LEU A 459 2.27 -21.70 19.58
CA LEU A 459 1.10 -21.65 20.46
C LEU A 459 0.11 -22.75 20.06
N ARG A 460 -0.31 -23.58 21.02
CA ARG A 460 -1.40 -24.53 20.81
C ARG A 460 -2.76 -23.82 20.83
N PRO A 461 -3.81 -24.41 20.26
CA PRO A 461 -5.16 -23.88 20.37
C PRO A 461 -5.55 -23.51 21.81
N GLY A 462 -5.98 -22.27 22.01
CA GLY A 462 -6.37 -21.72 23.32
C GLY A 462 -5.21 -21.19 24.16
N GLU A 463 -3.95 -21.36 23.74
CA GLU A 463 -2.79 -20.77 24.42
C GLU A 463 -2.59 -19.31 24.03
N SER A 464 -2.02 -18.54 24.96
CA SER A 464 -1.60 -17.17 24.73
C SER A 464 -0.13 -16.98 25.11
N ALA A 465 0.55 -16.07 24.42
CA ALA A 465 1.89 -15.61 24.77
C ALA A 465 1.95 -14.10 24.71
N ALA A 466 2.60 -13.49 25.71
CA ALA A 466 2.93 -12.07 25.70
C ALA A 466 4.43 -11.88 25.45
N PHE A 467 4.77 -10.82 24.73
CA PHE A 467 6.14 -10.35 24.55
C PHE A 467 6.19 -8.82 24.64
N THR A 468 7.33 -8.31 25.06
CA THR A 468 7.55 -6.90 25.37
C THR A 468 8.38 -6.22 24.30
N VAL A 469 7.92 -5.06 23.86
CA VAL A 469 8.59 -4.15 22.93
C VAL A 469 9.11 -2.95 23.72
N THR A 470 10.41 -2.69 23.63
CA THR A 470 11.07 -1.56 24.28
C THR A 470 11.74 -0.64 23.26
N VAL A 471 11.70 0.67 23.52
CA VAL A 471 12.38 1.68 22.70
C VAL A 471 13.77 1.92 23.27
N ASP A 472 14.80 1.70 22.46
CA ASP A 472 16.17 2.03 22.78
C ASP A 472 16.42 3.53 22.56
N ARG A 473 16.24 4.32 23.62
CA ARG A 473 16.35 5.80 23.57
C ARG A 473 17.70 6.31 23.07
N SER A 474 18.77 5.50 23.11
CA SER A 474 20.09 5.90 22.58
C SER A 474 20.15 5.93 21.05
N ARG A 475 19.23 5.22 20.38
CA ARG A 475 19.15 5.07 18.92
C ARG A 475 17.83 5.59 18.34
N GLU A 476 16.97 6.12 19.21
CA GLU A 476 15.67 6.69 18.85
C GLU A 476 15.86 7.95 17.98
N PRO A 477 15.10 8.13 16.89
CA PRO A 477 15.15 9.33 16.09
C PRO A 477 14.67 10.56 16.88
N ALA A 478 15.35 11.69 16.71
CA ALA A 478 14.86 12.97 17.22
C ALA A 478 13.54 13.38 16.54
N GLY A 479 12.59 13.89 17.31
CA GLY A 479 11.29 14.31 16.80
C GLY A 479 10.31 13.15 16.62
N ALA A 480 9.24 13.37 15.85
CA ALA A 480 8.18 12.38 15.68
C ALA A 480 8.65 11.21 14.83
N TRP A 481 8.45 9.99 15.32
CA TRP A 481 8.80 8.76 14.60
C TRP A 481 7.63 7.79 14.56
N THR A 482 7.70 6.86 13.61
CA THR A 482 6.75 5.75 13.45
C THR A 482 7.54 4.48 13.11
N ALA A 483 7.21 3.37 13.76
CA ALA A 483 7.82 2.07 13.54
C ALA A 483 6.74 0.98 13.47
N ARG A 484 7.04 -0.14 12.81
CA ARG A 484 6.09 -1.25 12.62
C ARG A 484 6.67 -2.59 13.04
N ILE A 485 5.81 -3.40 13.63
CA ILE A 485 6.09 -4.78 14.00
C ILE A 485 5.13 -5.67 13.21
N SER A 486 5.65 -6.59 12.42
CA SER A 486 4.86 -7.55 11.66
C SER A 486 4.82 -8.91 12.36
N ILE A 487 3.62 -9.47 12.49
CA ILE A 487 3.36 -10.78 13.08
C ILE A 487 2.89 -11.77 12.00
N ALA A 488 3.65 -12.84 11.79
CA ALA A 488 3.26 -13.95 10.92
C ALA A 488 2.76 -15.15 11.77
N PRO A 489 1.79 -15.95 11.28
CA PRO A 489 1.14 -15.88 9.97
C PRO A 489 -0.05 -14.91 9.91
N ALA A 490 -0.40 -14.24 11.02
CA ALA A 490 -1.56 -13.35 11.13
C ALA A 490 -1.61 -12.20 10.12
N LYS A 491 -0.46 -11.86 9.51
CA LYS A 491 -0.27 -10.63 8.70
C LYS A 491 -0.66 -9.38 9.49
N ALA A 492 -0.61 -9.45 10.82
CA ALA A 492 -0.90 -8.34 11.70
C ALA A 492 0.27 -7.37 11.71
N VAL A 493 -0.02 -6.07 11.67
CA VAL A 493 0.97 -5.00 11.74
C VAL A 493 0.63 -4.08 12.90
N ILE A 494 1.51 -4.05 13.89
CA ILE A 494 1.42 -3.14 15.04
C ILE A 494 2.23 -1.90 14.68
N THR A 495 1.59 -0.74 14.66
CA THR A 495 2.23 0.56 14.39
C THR A 495 2.46 1.29 15.71
N LEU A 496 3.72 1.54 16.04
CA LEU A 496 4.11 2.36 17.18
C LEU A 496 4.47 3.76 16.69
N ARG A 497 3.88 4.79 17.30
CA ARG A 497 4.23 6.19 17.07
C ARG A 497 4.74 6.80 18.36
N GLY A 498 5.82 7.55 18.30
CA GLY A 498 6.38 8.24 19.46
C GLY A 498 7.14 9.50 19.05
N HIS A 499 7.78 10.12 20.03
CA HIS A 499 8.55 11.33 19.83
C HIS A 499 9.85 11.24 20.61
N GLY A 500 10.98 11.21 19.90
CA GLY A 500 12.29 11.23 20.53
C GLY A 500 12.69 12.65 20.92
N ALA A 501 13.58 12.77 21.91
CA ALA A 501 14.05 14.05 22.39
C ALA A 501 14.62 14.91 21.24
N ALA A 502 14.17 16.16 21.15
CA ALA A 502 14.75 17.10 20.19
C ALA A 502 16.24 17.27 20.51
N PRO A 503 17.13 17.36 19.50
CA PRO A 503 18.51 17.71 19.74
C PRO A 503 18.53 19.05 20.46
N ALA A 504 19.28 19.16 21.55
CA ALA A 504 19.45 20.41 22.28
C ALA A 504 19.88 21.48 21.28
N GLN A 505 19.08 22.54 21.14
CA GLN A 505 19.50 23.70 20.35
C GLN A 505 20.84 24.16 20.92
N PRO A 506 21.87 24.40 20.09
CA PRO A 506 23.06 25.08 20.58
C PRO A 506 22.59 26.42 21.15
N ARG A 507 22.82 26.65 22.45
CA ARG A 507 22.58 27.96 23.04
C ARG A 507 23.30 28.99 22.16
N PRO A 508 22.69 30.15 21.87
CA PRO A 508 23.44 31.26 21.29
C PRO A 508 24.68 31.46 22.13
N SER A 509 25.85 31.41 21.50
CA SER A 509 27.11 31.74 22.14
C SER A 509 26.96 33.12 22.76
N GLU A 510 27.07 33.18 24.09
CA GLU A 510 27.24 34.43 24.82
C GLU A 510 28.39 35.19 24.14
N PRO A 511 28.23 36.49 23.82
CA PRO A 511 29.32 37.29 23.26
C PRO A 511 30.53 37.15 24.17
N PRO A 512 31.77 37.04 23.63
CA PRO A 512 32.95 36.94 24.49
C PRO A 512 32.97 38.13 25.46
N GLU A 513 33.04 37.80 26.75
CA GLU A 513 33.27 38.73 27.83
C GLU A 513 34.53 39.54 27.48
N PRO A 514 34.48 40.89 27.51
CA PRO A 514 35.66 41.69 27.23
C PRO A 514 36.75 41.35 28.26
N GLU A 515 37.93 41.01 27.77
CA GLU A 515 39.11 40.79 28.61
C GLU A 515 39.30 41.98 29.58
N PRO A 516 39.72 41.72 30.84
CA PRO A 516 39.88 42.76 31.83
C PRO A 516 40.96 43.74 31.39
N SER A 517 40.54 44.91 30.94
CA SER A 517 41.44 46.05 30.75
C SER A 517 41.99 46.46 32.11
N GLU A 518 43.32 46.47 32.19
CA GLU A 518 44.11 46.85 33.35
C GLU A 518 43.60 48.16 33.97
N SER A 519 43.35 48.12 35.27
CA SER A 519 42.96 49.28 36.06
C SER A 519 44.18 50.20 36.30
N PRO A 520 43.96 51.53 36.42
CA PRO A 520 44.97 52.56 36.15
C PRO A 520 45.77 52.99 37.39
N ALA A 521 46.93 53.63 37.19
CA ALA A 521 47.58 54.50 38.17
C ALA A 521 48.64 55.41 37.51
N PRO A 522 48.99 56.57 38.08
CA PRO A 522 48.14 57.72 38.42
C PRO A 522 48.61 59.03 37.75
N GLU A 523 47.74 60.02 37.85
CA GLU A 523 47.78 61.42 37.42
C GLU A 523 49.05 62.22 37.81
N PRO A 524 49.38 63.29 37.06
CA PRO A 524 49.90 64.50 37.69
C PRO A 524 49.01 65.71 37.41
N THR A 525 48.42 66.24 38.48
CA THR A 525 47.86 67.60 38.59
C THR A 525 48.93 68.51 39.21
N PRO A 526 49.11 69.76 38.75
CA PRO A 526 48.59 70.88 39.56
C PRO A 526 48.08 72.11 38.77
N GLU A 527 46.83 72.48 39.06
CA GLU A 527 46.31 73.78 39.55
C GLU A 527 46.46 75.15 38.79
N PRO A 528 45.53 76.11 39.05
CA PRO A 528 44.98 77.15 38.13
C PRO A 528 45.65 78.54 38.39
N PRO A 529 45.12 79.78 38.12
CA PRO A 529 43.78 80.26 37.68
C PRO A 529 43.74 81.47 36.69
N SER A 530 42.53 81.87 36.25
CA SER A 530 41.96 83.23 36.46
C SER A 530 41.03 83.75 35.36
N SER A 531 40.03 84.48 35.85
CA SER A 531 38.92 85.18 35.22
C SER A 531 39.28 86.43 34.40
N THR A 532 38.34 86.83 33.50
CA THR A 532 37.79 88.21 33.30
C THR A 532 37.89 88.75 31.84
N PRO A 533 36.88 89.52 31.35
CA PRO A 533 36.46 89.65 29.92
C PRO A 533 36.73 91.08 29.34
N PRO A 534 35.87 91.68 28.48
CA PRO A 534 35.52 91.42 27.06
C PRO A 534 35.86 92.62 26.12
N ALA A 535 35.69 92.48 24.79
CA ALA A 535 35.03 93.47 23.91
C ALA A 535 35.05 93.09 22.41
N GLU A 536 33.89 93.30 21.78
CA GLU A 536 33.55 93.57 20.36
C GLU A 536 34.53 94.46 19.55
N PRO A 537 34.31 94.80 18.24
CA PRO A 537 33.37 94.28 17.21
C PRO A 537 33.90 94.23 15.73
N LEU A 538 33.03 93.75 14.82
CA LEU A 538 32.75 94.15 13.41
C LEU A 538 33.74 93.85 12.23
N SER A 539 33.25 92.98 11.31
CA SER A 539 33.08 93.04 9.81
C SER A 539 34.11 93.76 8.89
N PRO A 540 34.15 93.59 7.53
CA PRO A 540 33.16 93.03 6.58
C PRO A 540 33.80 92.16 5.42
N PRO A 541 33.07 91.83 4.31
CA PRO A 541 33.40 90.77 3.34
C PRO A 541 33.79 91.26 1.92
N ALA A 542 33.94 90.28 0.99
CA ALA A 542 33.79 90.32 -0.49
C ALA A 542 35.06 90.22 -1.36
N GLY A 543 34.94 89.47 -2.46
CA GLY A 543 35.79 89.65 -3.66
C GLY A 543 36.17 88.37 -4.44
N GLN A 544 35.35 87.96 -5.41
CA GLN A 544 35.74 87.31 -6.69
C GLN A 544 36.52 88.31 -7.57
N PRO A 545 36.98 88.00 -8.81
CA PRO A 545 37.39 86.75 -9.49
C PRO A 545 38.76 86.90 -10.22
N ASP A 546 39.20 85.86 -10.95
CA ASP A 546 39.65 85.94 -12.36
C ASP A 546 39.63 84.54 -13.00
#